data_AF-A0A0F9BH77-F1
#
_entry.id   AF-A0A0F9BH77-F1
#
_cell.length_a   1.000
_cell.length_b   1.000
_cell.length_c   1.000
_cell.angle_alpha   90.00
_cell.angle_beta   90.00
_cell.angle_gamma   90.00
#
_symmetry.space_group_name_H-M   'P 1'
#
loop_
_entity.id
_entity.type
_entity.pdbx_description
1 polymer ?
#
loop_
_entity_poly.entity_id
_entity_poly.type
_entity_poly.pdbx_seq_one_letter_code
_entity_poly.pdbx_strand_id
1 'polypeptide(L)' 'MSQIVVENLVKTFRVAERSPGLWGALKGVVHRRHRVVRALDGVSFAMDAG' A
#
# COMPACT_ATOMS: atom_id res chain seq x y z
N MET A 1 -31.34 7.81 -1.57
CA MET A 1 -30.58 7.25 -0.42
C MET A 1 -29.30 6.72 -0.99
N SER A 2 -28.16 7.05 -0.39
CA SER A 2 -26.86 6.59 -0.88
C SER A 2 -26.78 5.07 -0.82
N GLN A 3 -26.54 4.45 -1.97
CA GLN A 3 -26.38 3.00 -2.12
C GLN A 3 -25.01 2.53 -1.64
N ILE A 4 -23.99 3.37 -1.81
CA ILE A 4 -22.62 3.11 -1.35
C ILE A 4 -22.21 4.25 -0.44
N VAL A 5 -21.66 3.92 0.73
CA VAL A 5 -21.05 4.86 1.67
C VAL A 5 -19.67 4.33 2.03
N VAL A 6 -18.66 5.16 1.84
CA VAL A 6 -17.26 4.88 2.15
C VAL A 6 -16.74 5.96 3.07
N GLU A 7 -16.18 5.54 4.21
CA GLU A 7 -15.67 6.43 5.23
C GLU A 7 -14.21 6.09 5.53
N ASN A 8 -13.33 7.08 5.38
CA ASN A 8 -11.91 7.01 5.73
C ASN A 8 -11.21 5.75 5.21
N LEU A 9 -11.45 5.39 3.95
CA LEU A 9 -10.88 4.18 3.36
C LEU A 9 -9.37 4.33 3.16
N VAL A 10 -8.61 3.47 3.84
CA VAL A 10 -7.16 3.40 3.75
C VAL A 10 -6.74 2.05 3.18
N LYS A 11 -5.83 2.08 2.21
CA LYS A 11 -5.21 0.87 1.66
C LYS A 11 -3.72 1.07 1.55
N THR A 12 -2.96 0.17 2.16
CA THR A 12 -1.50 0.17 2.09
C THR A 12 -0.95 -1.15 1.58
N PHE A 13 0.16 -1.09 0.85
CA PHE A 13 0.93 -2.25 0.41
C PHE A 13 2.33 -2.21 1.00
N ARG A 14 2.88 -3.37 1.38
CA ARG A 14 4.29 -3.51 1.80
C ARG A 14 5.10 -4.03 0.63
N VAL A 15 5.95 -3.19 0.05
CA VAL A 15 6.78 -3.52 -1.10
C VAL A 15 8.21 -3.76 -0.61
N ALA A 16 8.77 -4.93 -0.93
CA ALA A 16 10.16 -5.22 -0.63
C ALA A 16 11.08 -4.33 -1.48
N GLU A 17 11.99 -3.60 -0.85
CA GLU A 17 13.01 -2.83 -1.54
C GLU A 17 14.17 -3.75 -1.93
N ARG A 18 14.58 -3.73 -3.21
CA ARG A 18 15.76 -4.45 -3.67
C ARG A 18 16.96 -3.52 -3.60
N SER A 19 17.96 -3.84 -2.80
CA SER A 19 19.25 -3.15 -2.82
C SER A 19 20.01 -3.55 -4.09
N PRO A 20 20.52 -2.60 -4.90
CA PRO A 20 21.29 -2.92 -6.09
C PRO A 20 22.66 -3.55 -5.75
N GLY A 21 23.16 -4.41 -6.64
CA GLY A 21 24.51 -5.01 -6.59
C GLY A 21 24.61 -6.44 -6.03
N LEU A 22 25.71 -7.13 -6.38
CA LEU A 22 26.01 -8.52 -6.01
C LEU A 22 26.03 -8.74 -4.48
N TRP A 23 26.52 -7.74 -3.75
CA TRP A 23 26.54 -7.72 -2.27
C TRP A 23 25.16 -7.52 -1.64
N GLY A 24 24.21 -6.90 -2.36
CA GLY A 24 22.81 -6.74 -1.93
C GLY A 24 22.02 -8.05 -1.97
N ALA A 25 22.40 -8.99 -2.85
CA ALA A 25 21.79 -10.32 -2.93
C ALA A 25 22.15 -11.19 -1.72
N LEU A 26 23.39 -11.11 -1.22
CA LEU A 26 23.84 -11.85 -0.02
C LEU A 26 23.34 -11.22 1.28
N LYS A 27 23.34 -9.88 1.42
CA LYS A 27 22.75 -9.17 2.59
C LYS A 27 21.21 -9.20 2.62
N GLY A 28 20.57 -9.34 1.45
CA GLY A 28 19.11 -9.36 1.32
C GLY A 28 18.41 -10.56 1.98
N VAL A 29 19.17 -11.60 2.34
CA VAL A 29 18.67 -12.79 3.06
C VAL A 29 18.46 -12.51 4.56
N VAL A 30 19.18 -11.54 5.15
CA VAL A 30 19.15 -11.30 6.61
C VAL A 30 18.32 -10.07 7.00
N HIS A 31 18.21 -9.04 6.15
CA HIS A 31 17.40 -7.85 6.44
C HIS A 31 16.69 -7.31 5.17
N ARG A 32 15.55 -7.89 4.80
CA ARG A 32 14.69 -7.36 3.73
C ARG A 32 14.00 -6.08 4.22
N ARG A 33 14.38 -4.92 3.68
CA ARG A 33 13.64 -3.66 3.91
C ARG A 33 12.33 -3.68 3.13
N HIS A 34 11.25 -3.27 3.78
CA HIS A 34 9.95 -3.07 3.16
C HIS A 34 9.57 -1.60 3.26
N ARG A 35 9.17 -1.01 2.13
CA ARG A 35 8.51 0.30 2.13
C ARG A 35 6.99 0.13 2.12
N VAL A 36 6.32 1.03 2.83
CA VAL A 36 4.86 1.12 2.82
C VAL A 36 4.46 2.07 1.70
N VAL A 37 3.63 1.60 0.78
CA VAL A 37 2.99 2.41 -0.25
C VAL A 37 1.52 2.59 0.15
N ARG A 38 1.07 3.84 0.26
CA ARG A 38 -0.34 4.18 0.47
C ARG A 38 -1.03 4.25 -0.89
N ALA A 39 -1.91 3.29 -1.17
CA ALA A 39 -2.71 3.25 -2.38
C ALA A 39 -4.03 4.03 -2.25
N LEU A 40 -4.62 4.00 -1.06
CA LEU A 40 -5.73 4.88 -0.67
C LEU A 40 -5.36 5.48 0.69
N ASP A 41 -5.59 6.79 0.85
CA ASP A 41 -5.20 7.54 2.04
C ASP A 41 -6.39 8.34 2.60
N GLY A 42 -7.32 7.63 3.24
CA GLY A 42 -8.44 8.23 3.96
C GLY A 42 -9.54 8.78 3.05
N VAL A 43 -9.87 8.04 1.98
CA VAL A 43 -10.90 8.48 1.02
C VAL A 43 -12.29 8.28 1.61
N SER A 44 -13.14 9.31 1.52
CA SER A 44 -14.55 9.27 1.96
C SER A 44 -15.46 9.76 0.85
N PHE A 45 -16.53 9.03 0.57
CA PHE A 45 -17.54 9.40 -0.42
C PHE A 45 -18.85 8.63 -0.23
N ALA A 46 -19.91 9.13 -0.84
CA ALA A 46 -21.18 8.43 -0.98
C ALA A 46 -21.59 8.38 -2.46
N MET A 47 -22.26 7.32 -2.88
CA MET A 47 -22.81 7.18 -4.24
C MET A 47 -24.27 6.77 -4.17
N ASP A 48 -25.11 7.42 -4.97
CA ASP A 48 -26.50 7.02 -5.20
C ASP A 48 -26.58 5.89 -6.24
N ALA A 49 -27.74 5.26 -6.33
CA ALA A 49 -28.04 4.31 -7.39
C ALA A 49 -28.10 5.02 -8.76
N GLY A 50 -27.62 4.33 -9.80
CA GLY A 50 -27.66 4.81 -11.18
C GLY A 50 -29.05 4.80 -11.80
#